data_AF-A0A819ITA9-F1
#
_entry.id   AF-A0A819ITA9-F1
#
_cell.length_a   1.000
_cell.length_b   1.000
_cell.length_c   1.000
_cell.angle_alpha   90.00
_cell.angle_beta   90.00
_cell.angle_gamma   90.00
#
_symmetry.space_group_name_H-M   'P 1'
#
loop_
_entity.id
_entity.type
_entity.pdbx_description
1 polymer ?
#
loop_
_entity_poly.entity_id
_entity_poly.type
_entity_poly.pdbx_seq_one_letter_code
_entity_poly.pdbx_strand_id
1 'polypeptide(L)'
;MNNFRFYFVYWSNENQGNPKWLRVACSELDPTFSWLTKQLATMLNVPTSACRLRVGDKFVENLSCISSDPNDLNFHSLGETLYLTTFDQNDLGKPIQIFCKINGNSSTVLQCYEHTLVEELKLIVQQKTQSAPCEQRLTFSGQTLENGTRLSDYNVQNNSEIQHQQNMKGGFLKKSNRFVDLADLSAVVEIPFVTSAPEWRLAEKGLCLEGKCENKKCKAFNQMVVINMNMGIFDYFQDMTPLNTKCPICQTEVNVITCALNNCEWRWAGEKQISQYSMKREKLPKDKSFKRVGNVYHYFKVNTETGEHLTSWAALKIETKELHQEQRCQPCNGLIHSGDEFKTQCNHFFHTYCFNNWINSAKQINKPTKCPECNAFLLIE
;
A
#
# COMPACT_ATOMS: atom_id res chain seq x y z
N MET A 1 1.14 -15.32 -17.38
CA MET A 1 0.74 -14.33 -16.37
C MET A 1 -0.78 -14.28 -16.42
N ASN A 2 -1.45 -14.90 -15.45
CA ASN A 2 -2.91 -14.86 -15.40
C ASN A 2 -3.30 -13.45 -14.98
N ASN A 3 -3.80 -12.66 -15.91
CA ASN A 3 -4.29 -11.31 -15.63
C ASN A 3 -5.78 -11.43 -15.35
N PHE A 4 -6.18 -11.44 -14.09
CA PHE A 4 -7.60 -11.48 -13.76
C PHE A 4 -8.25 -10.15 -14.15
N ARG A 5 -9.21 -10.20 -15.07
CA ARG A 5 -10.03 -9.04 -15.43
C ARG A 5 -11.44 -9.27 -14.91
N PHE A 6 -11.84 -8.40 -14.01
CA PHE A 6 -13.18 -8.39 -13.45
C PHE A 6 -14.02 -7.34 -14.16
N TYR A 7 -15.18 -7.76 -14.65
CA TYR A 7 -16.15 -6.90 -15.30
C TYR A 7 -17.40 -6.86 -14.44
N PHE A 8 -17.80 -5.64 -14.09
CA PHE A 8 -18.95 -5.40 -13.24
C PHE A 8 -20.01 -4.66 -13.99
N VAL A 9 -21.25 -5.05 -13.75
CA VAL A 9 -22.43 -4.35 -14.22
C VAL A 9 -23.01 -3.58 -13.04
N TYR A 10 -22.99 -2.26 -13.13
CA TYR A 10 -23.48 -1.34 -12.11
C TYR A 10 -24.81 -0.71 -12.53
N TRP A 11 -25.81 -0.84 -11.66
CA TRP A 11 -27.13 -0.22 -11.82
C TRP A 11 -27.29 0.92 -10.81
N SER A 12 -27.77 2.06 -11.28
CA SER A 12 -28.13 3.19 -10.41
C SER A 12 -29.39 3.88 -10.92
N ASN A 13 -30.10 4.54 -10.00
CA ASN A 13 -31.28 5.35 -10.33
C ASN A 13 -30.95 6.48 -11.33
N GLU A 14 -29.72 6.98 -11.33
CA GLU A 14 -29.25 7.98 -12.29
C GLU A 14 -29.12 7.44 -13.72
N ASN A 15 -28.96 6.13 -13.88
CA ASN A 15 -28.74 5.53 -15.19
C ASN A 15 -30.04 5.08 -15.89
N GLN A 16 -31.24 5.35 -15.35
CA GLN A 16 -32.55 5.11 -15.97
C GLN A 16 -32.70 3.74 -16.70
N GLY A 17 -32.18 2.66 -16.11
CA GLY A 17 -32.26 1.32 -16.70
C GLY A 17 -31.16 0.97 -17.73
N ASN A 18 -30.18 1.84 -17.96
CA ASN A 18 -28.98 1.53 -18.75
C ASN A 18 -27.78 1.23 -17.83
N PRO A 19 -27.34 -0.03 -17.71
CA PRO A 19 -26.25 -0.37 -16.81
C PRO A 19 -24.91 0.21 -17.27
N LYS A 20 -24.08 0.63 -16.30
CA LYS A 20 -22.69 1.02 -16.56
C LYS A 20 -21.77 -0.17 -16.34
N TRP A 21 -20.82 -0.33 -17.25
CA TRP A 21 -19.79 -1.35 -17.17
C TRP A 21 -18.55 -0.81 -16.48
N LEU A 22 -18.12 -1.47 -15.40
CA LEU A 22 -16.87 -1.17 -14.72
C LEU A 22 -15.87 -2.29 -14.96
N ARG A 23 -14.62 -1.93 -15.16
CA ARG A 23 -13.53 -2.88 -15.38
C ARG A 23 -12.46 -2.68 -14.32
N VAL A 24 -12.17 -3.75 -13.59
CA VAL A 24 -11.07 -3.79 -12.62
C VAL A 24 -10.05 -4.82 -13.11
N ALA A 25 -8.83 -4.35 -13.41
CA ALA A 25 -7.73 -5.22 -13.77
C ALA A 25 -6.93 -5.57 -12.51
N CYS A 26 -6.71 -6.86 -12.29
CA CYS A 26 -5.89 -7.36 -11.20
C CYS A 26 -4.66 -8.06 -11.77
N SER A 27 -3.49 -7.57 -11.35
CA SER A 27 -2.19 -8.18 -11.64
C SER A 27 -1.72 -9.11 -10.53
N GLU A 28 -2.50 -9.27 -9.45
CA GLU A 28 -2.21 -10.18 -8.34
C GLU A 28 -2.62 -11.61 -8.71
N LEU A 29 -1.86 -12.60 -8.23
CA LEU A 29 -2.09 -14.03 -8.51
C LEU A 29 -3.37 -14.58 -7.87
N ASP A 30 -3.87 -13.93 -6.81
CA ASP A 30 -5.09 -14.33 -6.08
C ASP A 30 -5.74 -13.10 -5.41
N PRO A 31 -6.51 -12.29 -6.16
CA PRO A 31 -7.21 -11.13 -5.59
C PRO A 31 -8.11 -11.55 -4.43
N THR A 32 -8.16 -10.76 -3.37
CA THR A 32 -9.09 -11.00 -2.25
C THR A 32 -10.41 -10.26 -2.42
N PHE A 33 -11.50 -10.77 -1.82
CA PHE A 33 -12.81 -10.12 -1.86
C PHE A 33 -12.77 -8.69 -1.31
N SER A 34 -12.00 -8.48 -0.24
CA SER A 34 -11.80 -7.16 0.39
C SER A 34 -11.05 -6.18 -0.51
N TRP A 35 -10.05 -6.65 -1.25
CA TRP A 35 -9.36 -5.83 -2.24
C TRP A 35 -10.32 -5.38 -3.34
N LEU A 36 -11.10 -6.32 -3.87
CA LEU A 36 -12.03 -6.09 -4.98
C LEU A 36 -13.14 -5.09 -4.61
N THR A 37 -13.75 -5.26 -3.43
CA THR A 37 -14.80 -4.34 -2.94
C THR A 37 -14.24 -2.95 -2.66
N LYS A 38 -12.99 -2.82 -2.19
CA LYS A 38 -12.34 -1.52 -1.98
C LYS A 38 -12.05 -0.78 -3.30
N GLN A 39 -11.64 -1.49 -4.34
CA GLN A 39 -11.46 -0.89 -5.68
C GLN A 39 -12.79 -0.38 -6.24
N LEU A 40 -13.86 -1.16 -6.12
CA LEU A 40 -15.19 -0.76 -6.58
C LEU A 40 -15.76 0.42 -5.78
N ALA A 41 -15.60 0.39 -4.45
CA ALA A 41 -15.98 1.49 -3.56
C ALA A 41 -15.33 2.81 -3.99
N THR A 42 -14.05 2.75 -4.33
CA THR A 42 -13.29 3.92 -4.81
C THR A 42 -13.79 4.39 -6.17
N MET A 43 -14.02 3.48 -7.13
CA MET A 43 -14.50 3.83 -8.48
C MET A 43 -15.91 4.41 -8.48
N LEU A 44 -16.77 3.94 -7.57
CA LEU A 44 -18.16 4.36 -7.43
C LEU A 44 -18.35 5.52 -6.44
N ASN A 45 -17.28 5.90 -5.73
CA ASN A 45 -17.31 6.90 -4.66
C ASN A 45 -18.35 6.57 -3.56
N VAL A 46 -18.37 5.31 -3.14
CA VAL A 46 -19.25 4.79 -2.07
C VAL A 46 -18.41 4.11 -0.98
N PRO A 47 -18.89 3.99 0.27
CA PRO A 47 -18.18 3.26 1.32
C PRO A 47 -17.97 1.78 0.96
N THR A 48 -16.88 1.17 1.42
CA THR A 48 -16.59 -0.25 1.14
C THR A 48 -17.62 -1.20 1.78
N SER A 49 -18.13 -0.85 2.96
CA SER A 49 -19.26 -1.54 3.61
C SER A 49 -20.56 -1.50 2.80
N ALA A 50 -20.69 -0.54 1.88
CA ALA A 50 -21.81 -0.42 0.96
C ALA A 50 -21.63 -1.21 -0.35
N CYS A 51 -20.45 -1.83 -0.57
CA CYS A 51 -20.20 -2.65 -1.75
C CYS A 51 -20.60 -4.10 -1.50
N ARG A 52 -21.80 -4.46 -1.97
CA ARG A 52 -22.27 -5.85 -2.02
C ARG A 52 -22.14 -6.38 -3.45
N LEU A 53 -21.48 -7.53 -3.60
CA LEU A 53 -21.39 -8.24 -4.87
C LEU A 53 -22.44 -9.34 -4.88
N ARG A 54 -23.13 -9.55 -6.02
CA ARG A 54 -24.01 -10.69 -6.20
C ARG A 54 -23.73 -11.38 -7.54
N VAL A 55 -24.10 -12.65 -7.62
CA VAL A 55 -24.19 -13.38 -8.88
C VAL A 55 -25.56 -14.03 -8.94
N GLY A 56 -26.35 -13.66 -9.96
CA GLY A 56 -27.79 -13.94 -9.96
C GLY A 56 -28.47 -13.34 -8.73
N ASP A 57 -29.17 -14.18 -7.97
CA ASP A 57 -29.89 -13.81 -6.74
C ASP A 57 -29.10 -14.06 -5.45
N LYS A 58 -27.82 -14.45 -5.54
CA LYS A 58 -27.00 -14.78 -4.37
C LYS A 58 -25.90 -13.75 -4.13
N PHE A 59 -25.76 -13.32 -2.88
CA PHE A 59 -24.66 -12.46 -2.45
C PHE A 59 -23.35 -13.25 -2.34
N VAL A 60 -22.27 -12.61 -2.77
CA VAL A 60 -20.91 -13.15 -2.69
C VAL A 60 -20.27 -12.62 -1.41
N GLU A 61 -19.87 -13.51 -0.51
CA GLU A 61 -19.20 -13.15 0.75
C GLU A 61 -17.68 -13.31 0.69
N ASN A 62 -17.19 -14.13 -0.25
CA ASN A 62 -15.78 -14.33 -0.54
C ASN A 62 -15.61 -14.79 -2.00
N LEU A 63 -14.38 -14.74 -2.52
CA LEU A 63 -14.11 -15.15 -3.91
C LEU A 63 -14.02 -16.67 -4.08
N SER A 64 -14.11 -17.46 -3.00
CA SER A 64 -14.14 -18.93 -3.08
C SER A 64 -15.47 -19.50 -3.58
N CYS A 65 -16.53 -18.68 -3.59
CA CYS A 65 -17.83 -19.01 -4.19
C CYS A 65 -17.84 -18.89 -5.73
N ILE A 66 -16.70 -18.55 -6.35
CA ILE A 66 -16.56 -18.42 -7.80
C ILE A 66 -16.19 -19.79 -8.37
N SER A 67 -17.15 -20.44 -9.05
CA SER A 67 -16.91 -21.73 -9.71
C SER A 67 -15.96 -21.57 -10.89
N SER A 68 -15.01 -22.50 -11.03
CA SER A 68 -14.16 -22.65 -12.20
C SER A 68 -14.74 -23.60 -13.27
N ASP A 69 -15.98 -24.10 -13.07
CA ASP A 69 -16.65 -25.02 -14.00
C ASP A 69 -17.26 -24.27 -15.19
N PRO A 70 -16.77 -24.52 -16.43
CA PRO A 70 -17.25 -23.84 -17.63
C PRO A 70 -18.67 -24.22 -18.08
N ASN A 71 -19.33 -25.20 -17.45
CA ASN A 71 -20.69 -25.64 -17.80
C ASN A 71 -21.79 -25.17 -16.84
N ASP A 72 -21.44 -24.41 -15.79
CA ASP A 72 -22.44 -23.78 -14.93
C ASP A 72 -23.07 -22.60 -15.69
N LEU A 73 -24.31 -22.77 -16.16
CA LEU A 73 -25.02 -21.84 -17.06
C LEU A 73 -25.27 -20.43 -16.46
N ASN A 74 -24.91 -20.19 -15.20
CA ASN A 74 -24.89 -18.85 -14.58
C ASN A 74 -23.51 -18.15 -14.64
N PHE A 75 -22.50 -18.81 -15.20
CA PHE A 75 -21.10 -18.37 -15.17
C PHE A 75 -20.40 -18.68 -16.49
N HIS A 76 -20.27 -17.69 -17.37
CA HIS A 76 -19.44 -17.84 -18.56
C HIS A 76 -18.00 -17.39 -18.29
N SER A 77 -17.10 -18.34 -18.04
CA SER A 77 -15.67 -18.18 -18.29
C SER A 77 -15.37 -18.52 -19.75
N LEU A 78 -15.56 -17.57 -20.66
CA LEU A 78 -14.96 -17.63 -22.00
C LEU A 78 -13.79 -16.64 -22.02
N GLY A 79 -12.63 -17.11 -21.57
CA GLY A 79 -11.38 -16.33 -21.52
C GLY A 79 -11.39 -15.20 -20.48
N GLU A 80 -10.81 -15.46 -19.30
CA GLU A 80 -10.38 -14.47 -18.28
C GLU A 80 -11.37 -13.31 -17.99
N THR A 81 -12.68 -13.55 -18.05
CA THR A 81 -13.71 -12.52 -17.87
C THR A 81 -14.73 -12.99 -16.85
N LEU A 82 -14.73 -12.37 -15.66
CA LEU A 82 -15.74 -12.59 -14.62
C LEU A 82 -16.84 -11.52 -14.73
N TYR A 83 -18.10 -11.96 -14.82
CA TYR A 83 -19.27 -11.07 -14.80
C TYR A 83 -19.84 -11.03 -13.38
N LEU A 84 -19.76 -9.88 -12.73
CA LEU A 84 -20.32 -9.64 -11.40
C LEU A 84 -21.39 -8.55 -11.50
N THR A 85 -22.64 -8.89 -11.23
CA THR A 85 -23.72 -7.89 -11.13
C THR A 85 -23.62 -7.23 -9.76
N THR A 86 -23.47 -5.90 -9.74
CA THR A 86 -23.47 -5.15 -8.50
C THR A 86 -24.63 -4.19 -8.45
N PHE A 87 -25.23 -4.18 -7.25
CA PHE A 87 -26.05 -3.12 -6.68
C PHE A 87 -27.51 -3.07 -7.14
N ASP A 88 -28.40 -3.26 -6.17
CA ASP A 88 -29.63 -2.49 -6.07
C ASP A 88 -29.42 -1.46 -4.94
N GLN A 89 -29.65 -0.18 -5.20
CA GLN A 89 -29.67 0.87 -4.15
C GLN A 89 -30.70 0.57 -3.07
N ASN A 90 -31.65 -0.34 -3.32
CA ASN A 90 -32.64 -0.77 -2.35
C ASN A 90 -32.05 -1.63 -1.21
N ASP A 91 -30.89 -2.27 -1.38
CA ASP A 91 -30.31 -3.21 -0.38
C ASP A 91 -29.44 -2.57 0.71
N LEU A 92 -29.02 -1.30 0.55
CA LEU A 92 -28.25 -0.59 1.60
C LEU A 92 -29.12 -0.03 2.72
N GLY A 93 -30.44 -0.04 2.52
CA GLY A 93 -31.33 0.87 3.22
C GLY A 93 -31.04 2.33 2.84
N LYS A 94 -31.87 3.23 3.35
CA LYS A 94 -31.65 4.67 3.16
C LYS A 94 -30.41 5.10 3.97
N PRO A 95 -29.55 6.00 3.45
CA PRO A 95 -28.47 6.56 4.23
C PRO A 95 -29.06 7.23 5.48
N ILE A 96 -28.49 6.90 6.63
CA ILE A 96 -28.89 7.47 7.90
C ILE A 96 -28.02 8.68 8.22
N GLN A 97 -28.64 9.69 8.80
CA GLN A 97 -27.97 10.86 9.35
C GLN A 97 -27.88 10.67 10.86
N ILE A 98 -26.67 10.71 11.40
CA ILE A 98 -26.46 10.62 12.85
C ILE A 98 -25.79 11.91 13.33
N PHE A 99 -26.04 12.26 14.59
CA PHE A 99 -25.47 13.43 15.22
C PHE A 99 -24.26 13.02 16.06
N CYS A 100 -23.13 13.65 15.81
CA CYS A 100 -21.92 13.45 16.59
C CYS A 100 -21.68 14.68 17.45
N LYS A 101 -21.83 14.52 18.76
CA LYS A 101 -21.58 15.57 19.74
C LYS A 101 -20.09 15.64 20.06
N ILE A 102 -19.45 16.75 19.73
CA ILE A 102 -18.01 16.98 19.92
C ILE A 102 -17.84 17.99 21.06
N ASN A 103 -16.89 17.74 21.97
CA ASN A 103 -16.54 18.56 23.15
C ASN A 103 -17.10 20.00 23.13
N GLY A 104 -18.14 20.26 23.94
CA GLY A 104 -18.79 21.57 24.07
C GLY A 104 -19.98 21.77 23.13
N ASN A 105 -21.17 21.35 23.58
CA ASN A 105 -22.55 21.63 23.09
C ASN A 105 -22.85 21.71 21.58
N SER A 106 -21.90 21.41 20.69
CA SER A 106 -22.06 21.46 19.25
C SER A 106 -22.10 20.05 18.67
N SER A 107 -23.15 19.78 17.91
CA SER A 107 -23.36 18.51 17.22
C SER A 107 -23.09 18.69 15.73
N THR A 108 -22.29 17.82 15.14
CA THR A 108 -22.07 17.75 13.69
C THR A 108 -22.86 16.58 13.12
N VAL A 109 -23.46 16.78 11.94
CA VAL A 109 -24.17 15.72 11.21
C VAL A 109 -23.17 14.85 10.45
N LEU A 110 -23.26 13.54 10.63
CA LEU A 110 -22.52 12.53 9.89
C LEU A 110 -23.48 11.72 9.04
N GLN A 111 -23.09 11.44 7.80
CA GLN A 111 -23.86 10.60 6.89
C GLN A 111 -23.20 9.23 6.79
N CYS A 112 -23.96 8.18 7.10
CA CYS A 112 -23.50 6.80 7.11
C CYS A 112 -24.65 5.83 6.82
N TYR A 113 -24.40 4.53 6.90
CA TYR A 113 -25.41 3.48 6.78
C TYR A 113 -25.50 2.66 8.07
N GLU A 114 -26.61 1.96 8.30
CA GLU A 114 -26.80 1.09 9.47
C GLU A 114 -25.71 0.00 9.58
N HIS A 115 -25.20 -0.48 8.44
CA HIS A 115 -24.17 -1.52 8.39
C HIS A 115 -22.74 -0.97 8.39
N THR A 116 -22.54 0.34 8.58
CA THR A 116 -21.20 0.96 8.67
C THR A 116 -20.43 0.36 9.83
N LEU A 117 -19.14 0.09 9.65
CA LEU A 117 -18.27 -0.36 10.74
C LEU A 117 -17.84 0.81 11.62
N VAL A 118 -17.65 0.58 12.92
CA VAL A 118 -17.22 1.62 13.86
C VAL A 118 -15.85 2.22 13.49
N GLU A 119 -14.94 1.44 12.91
CA GLU A 119 -13.64 1.96 12.45
C GLU A 119 -13.78 2.93 11.26
N GLU A 120 -14.72 2.66 10.35
CA GLU A 120 -15.06 3.54 9.23
C GLU A 120 -15.72 4.83 9.76
N LEU A 121 -16.61 4.70 10.74
CA LEU A 121 -17.24 5.86 11.37
C LEU A 121 -16.21 6.78 12.04
N LYS A 122 -15.16 6.23 12.67
CA LYS A 122 -14.05 7.02 13.24
C LYS A 122 -13.27 7.81 12.18
N LEU A 123 -13.13 7.27 10.97
CA LEU A 123 -12.55 8.01 9.84
C LEU A 123 -13.44 9.17 9.41
N ILE A 124 -14.76 8.97 9.34
CA ILE A 124 -15.72 10.04 9.03
C ILE A 124 -15.65 11.14 10.11
N VAL A 125 -15.59 10.75 11.39
CA VAL A 125 -15.42 11.67 12.52
C VAL A 125 -14.08 12.40 12.43
N GLN A 126 -12.98 11.76 11.99
CA GLN A 126 -11.69 12.42 11.79
C GLN A 126 -11.73 13.50 10.69
N GLN A 127 -12.56 13.33 9.67
CA GLN A 127 -12.71 14.39 8.66
C GLN A 127 -13.39 15.64 9.21
N LYS A 128 -14.20 15.48 10.28
CA LYS A 128 -14.93 16.57 10.95
C LYS A 128 -14.25 17.05 12.23
N THR A 129 -13.37 16.25 12.81
CA THR A 129 -12.67 16.50 14.07
C THR A 129 -11.17 16.38 13.86
N GLN A 130 -10.36 17.25 14.46
CA GLN A 130 -8.89 17.16 14.34
C GLN A 130 -8.28 16.00 15.16
N SER A 131 -9.08 15.00 15.56
CA SER A 131 -8.66 13.85 16.38
C SER A 131 -8.44 12.61 15.52
N ALA A 132 -7.29 11.95 15.66
CA ALA A 132 -7.00 10.74 14.91
C ALA A 132 -7.87 9.56 15.38
N PRO A 133 -8.18 8.54 14.56
CA PRO A 133 -9.14 7.48 14.89
C PRO A 133 -8.81 6.70 16.17
N CYS A 134 -7.51 6.55 16.48
CA CYS A 134 -7.04 5.89 17.70
C CYS A 134 -7.24 6.74 18.97
N GLU A 135 -7.45 8.04 18.82
CA GLU A 135 -7.67 9.01 19.91
C GLU A 135 -9.16 9.20 20.23
N GLN A 136 -10.02 8.73 19.32
CA GLN A 136 -11.47 8.86 19.41
C GLN A 136 -12.06 7.75 20.25
N ARG A 137 -12.79 8.14 21.30
CA ARG A 137 -13.76 7.28 21.95
C ARG A 137 -15.15 7.70 21.49
N LEU A 138 -15.83 6.83 20.75
CA LEU A 138 -17.22 7.02 20.38
C LEU A 138 -18.09 6.22 21.34
N THR A 139 -19.11 6.87 21.90
CA THR A 139 -20.05 6.25 22.82
C THR A 139 -21.49 6.48 22.37
N PHE A 140 -22.32 5.46 22.49
CA PHE A 140 -23.76 5.50 22.22
C PHE A 140 -24.52 4.84 23.36
N SER A 141 -25.56 5.50 23.88
CA SER A 141 -26.37 5.00 25.02
C SER A 141 -25.54 4.53 26.22
N GLY A 142 -24.42 5.21 26.51
CA GLY A 142 -23.50 4.86 27.59
C GLY A 142 -22.53 3.71 27.29
N GLN A 143 -22.63 3.06 26.13
CA GLN A 143 -21.71 2.01 25.70
C GLN A 143 -20.62 2.57 24.79
N THR A 144 -19.40 2.04 24.90
CA THR A 144 -18.30 2.38 23.97
C THR A 144 -18.42 1.54 22.71
N LEU A 145 -18.32 2.20 21.56
CA LEU A 145 -18.34 1.54 20.26
C LEU A 145 -16.95 0.97 19.95
N GLU A 146 -16.88 -0.34 19.70
CA GLU A 146 -15.64 -1.08 19.46
C GLU A 146 -15.34 -1.22 17.97
N ASN A 147 -14.07 -1.36 17.59
CA ASN A 147 -13.70 -1.59 16.18
C ASN A 147 -14.16 -2.98 15.72
N GLY A 148 -14.47 -3.14 14.43
CA GLY A 148 -14.89 -4.42 13.83
C GLY A 148 -16.37 -4.78 14.02
N THR A 149 -17.14 -4.01 14.78
CA THR A 149 -18.60 -4.14 14.93
C THR A 149 -19.34 -3.12 14.07
N ARG A 150 -20.60 -3.41 13.72
CA ARG A 150 -21.45 -2.52 12.91
C ARG A 150 -22.28 -1.58 13.79
N LEU A 151 -22.71 -0.45 13.23
CA LEU A 151 -23.61 0.48 13.90
C LEU A 151 -24.97 -0.15 14.25
N SER A 152 -25.48 -1.01 13.36
CA SER A 152 -26.69 -1.81 13.58
C SER A 152 -26.61 -2.71 14.81
N ASP A 153 -25.41 -3.20 15.14
CA ASP A 153 -25.21 -4.11 16.28
C ASP A 153 -25.41 -3.39 17.62
N TYR A 154 -25.18 -2.06 17.63
CA TYR A 154 -25.48 -1.17 18.74
C TYR A 154 -26.85 -0.50 18.62
N ASN A 155 -27.66 -0.89 17.63
CA ASN A 155 -28.95 -0.31 17.30
C ASN A 155 -28.87 1.22 17.08
N VAL A 156 -27.81 1.69 16.43
CA VAL A 156 -27.68 3.09 16.00
C VAL A 156 -28.54 3.29 14.76
N GLN A 157 -29.56 4.15 14.88
CA GLN A 157 -30.56 4.43 13.85
C GLN A 157 -30.40 5.85 13.28
N ASN A 158 -31.20 6.17 12.27
CA ASN A 158 -31.33 7.54 11.79
C ASN A 158 -31.68 8.52 12.93
N ASN A 159 -31.05 9.69 12.90
CA ASN A 159 -31.09 10.74 13.91
C ASN A 159 -30.53 10.36 15.29
N SER A 160 -29.81 9.24 15.42
CA SER A 160 -29.15 8.87 16.68
C SER A 160 -28.04 9.87 17.03
N GLU A 161 -27.90 10.18 18.33
CA GLU A 161 -26.80 10.99 18.84
C GLU A 161 -25.71 10.10 19.44
N ILE A 162 -24.51 10.16 18.87
CA ILE A 162 -23.29 9.59 19.42
C ILE A 162 -22.47 10.69 20.09
N GLN A 163 -21.79 10.33 21.16
CA GLN A 163 -20.87 11.22 21.85
C GLN A 163 -19.45 10.90 21.42
N HIS A 164 -18.75 11.91 20.92
CA HIS A 164 -17.31 11.85 20.68
C HIS A 164 -16.59 12.41 21.90
N GLN A 165 -15.71 11.61 22.47
CA GLN A 165 -14.76 12.05 23.48
C GLN A 165 -13.37 11.92 22.89
N GLN A 166 -12.65 13.04 22.87
CA GLN A 166 -11.21 12.98 22.69
C GLN A 166 -10.61 12.51 24.01
N ASN A 167 -9.91 11.36 23.99
CA ASN A 167 -9.17 10.93 25.16
C ASN A 167 -8.00 11.91 25.38
N MET A 168 -8.17 12.89 26.26
CA MET A 168 -7.06 13.69 26.78
C MET A 168 -6.31 12.86 27.83
N LYS A 169 -5.55 11.88 27.36
CA LYS A 169 -4.43 11.37 28.14
C LYS A 169 -3.26 12.32 27.87
N GLY A 170 -2.57 12.73 28.94
CA GLY A 170 -1.44 13.66 28.89
C GLY A 170 -0.55 13.40 27.69
N GLY A 171 -0.14 14.50 27.03
CA GLY A 171 0.47 14.57 25.70
C GLY A 171 0.87 13.21 25.16
N PHE A 172 0.13 12.71 24.18
CA PHE A 172 0.40 11.47 23.47
C PHE A 172 1.88 11.11 23.52
N LEU A 173 2.23 10.29 24.51
CA LEU A 173 3.26 9.29 24.32
C LEU A 173 2.63 8.34 23.31
N LYS A 174 2.68 8.77 22.04
CA LYS A 174 2.79 7.91 20.88
C LYS A 174 3.50 6.65 21.38
N LYS A 175 2.94 5.45 21.18
CA LYS A 175 3.78 4.25 21.02
C LYS A 175 4.96 4.74 20.20
N SER A 176 6.17 4.72 20.77
CA SER A 176 7.22 5.66 20.41
C SER A 176 7.27 5.87 18.90
N ASN A 177 7.16 7.11 18.39
CA ASN A 177 7.47 7.41 16.98
C ASN A 177 8.95 7.18 16.63
N ARG A 178 9.67 6.47 17.51
CA ARG A 178 11.05 6.08 17.39
C ARG A 178 11.10 4.93 16.41
N PHE A 179 11.54 5.25 15.22
CA PHE A 179 11.85 4.31 14.17
C PHE A 179 13.28 4.59 13.71
N VAL A 180 13.82 3.70 12.89
CA VAL A 180 15.20 3.84 12.42
C VAL A 180 15.43 5.17 11.70
N ASP A 181 16.59 5.77 11.96
CA ASP A 181 17.01 7.02 11.36
C ASP A 181 17.65 6.77 9.99
N LEU A 182 16.84 6.83 8.93
CA LEU A 182 17.32 6.63 7.55
C LEU A 182 18.31 7.70 7.06
N ALA A 183 18.49 8.80 7.81
CA ALA A 183 19.54 9.78 7.53
C ALA A 183 20.91 9.30 8.05
N ASP A 184 20.93 8.41 9.04
CA ASP A 184 22.14 7.85 9.64
C ASP A 184 22.58 6.60 8.87
N LEU A 185 23.37 6.81 7.83
CA LEU A 185 23.90 5.72 7.01
C LEU A 185 25.00 4.91 7.73
N SER A 186 25.46 5.33 8.92
CA SER A 186 26.40 4.52 9.71
C SER A 186 25.73 3.28 10.32
N ALA A 187 24.40 3.29 10.43
CA ALA A 187 23.58 2.18 10.90
C ALA A 187 23.44 1.04 9.86
N VAL A 188 23.83 1.28 8.61
CA VAL A 188 23.60 0.35 7.50
C VAL A 188 24.58 -0.82 7.55
N VAL A 189 24.04 -2.03 7.42
CA VAL A 189 24.78 -3.27 7.25
C VAL A 189 24.24 -4.01 6.04
N GLU A 190 25.11 -4.41 5.12
CA GLU A 190 24.72 -5.27 4.00
C GLU A 190 24.87 -6.73 4.39
N ILE A 191 23.76 -7.47 4.34
CA ILE A 191 23.71 -8.89 4.69
C ILE A 191 23.49 -9.70 3.41
N PRO A 192 24.41 -10.61 3.04
CA PRO A 192 24.21 -11.50 1.90
C PRO A 192 23.05 -12.47 2.13
N PHE A 193 22.27 -12.74 1.08
CA PHE A 193 21.21 -13.75 1.15
C PHE A 193 21.76 -15.17 1.26
N VAL A 194 21.03 -16.01 1.99
CA VAL A 194 21.30 -17.45 2.14
C VAL A 194 20.09 -18.26 1.70
N THR A 195 20.32 -19.47 1.21
CA THR A 195 19.26 -20.35 0.70
C THR A 195 18.54 -21.13 1.80
N SER A 196 19.05 -21.11 3.04
CA SER A 196 18.52 -21.88 4.18
C SER A 196 17.81 -21.01 5.23
N ALA A 197 17.30 -19.84 4.83
CA ALA A 197 16.61 -18.94 5.76
C ALA A 197 15.25 -19.55 6.21
N PRO A 198 14.85 -19.36 7.48
CA PRO A 198 13.54 -19.78 7.94
C PRO A 198 12.41 -18.97 7.29
N GLU A 199 11.20 -19.54 7.23
CA GLU A 199 10.03 -18.97 6.52
C GLU A 199 9.69 -17.53 6.94
N TRP A 200 9.93 -17.15 8.20
CA TRP A 200 9.67 -15.80 8.71
C TRP A 200 10.77 -14.79 8.42
N ARG A 201 11.85 -15.18 7.74
CA ARG A 201 12.98 -14.33 7.32
C ARG A 201 13.05 -14.15 5.80
N LEU A 202 12.04 -14.60 5.05
CA LEU A 202 11.98 -14.44 3.60
C LEU A 202 11.75 -12.96 3.25
N ALA A 203 12.75 -12.36 2.62
CA ALA A 203 12.71 -10.97 2.18
C ALA A 203 12.48 -10.89 0.67
N GLU A 204 11.55 -10.03 0.26
CA GLU A 204 11.27 -9.74 -1.13
C GLU A 204 12.01 -8.48 -1.60
N LYS A 205 11.81 -8.11 -2.87
CA LYS A 205 12.40 -6.88 -3.42
C LYS A 205 11.62 -5.66 -2.91
N GLY A 206 12.31 -4.56 -2.66
CA GLY A 206 11.73 -3.31 -2.16
C GLY A 206 11.95 -3.15 -0.67
N LEU A 207 10.94 -2.61 0.02
CA LEU A 207 11.00 -2.34 1.46
C LEU A 207 10.58 -3.57 2.28
N CYS A 208 11.42 -3.93 3.24
CA CYS A 208 11.15 -4.97 4.23
C CYS A 208 11.11 -4.33 5.62
N LEU A 209 10.03 -4.49 6.37
CA LEU A 209 9.95 -4.09 7.77
C LEU A 209 10.35 -5.26 8.67
N GLU A 210 10.91 -4.94 9.83
CA GLU A 210 11.31 -5.96 10.81
C GLU A 210 10.79 -5.65 12.21
N GLY A 211 10.28 -6.69 12.86
CA GLY A 211 9.84 -6.65 14.25
C GLY A 211 9.82 -8.03 14.87
N LYS A 212 9.60 -8.09 16.17
CA LYS A 212 9.62 -9.35 16.92
C LYS A 212 8.21 -9.94 17.03
N CYS A 213 8.04 -11.22 16.72
CA CYS A 213 6.75 -11.88 16.92
C CYS A 213 6.56 -12.26 18.40
N GLU A 214 5.47 -11.78 19.02
CA GLU A 214 5.17 -12.02 20.44
C GLU A 214 4.10 -13.11 20.66
N ASN A 215 3.56 -13.67 19.57
CA ASN A 215 2.57 -14.73 19.67
C ASN A 215 3.24 -16.05 20.10
N LYS A 216 3.01 -16.46 21.35
CA LYS A 216 3.55 -17.69 21.96
C LYS A 216 3.26 -18.99 21.20
N LYS A 217 2.21 -19.01 20.37
CA LYS A 217 1.82 -20.19 19.56
C LYS A 217 2.49 -20.20 18.18
N CYS A 218 3.18 -19.12 17.79
CA CYS A 218 3.81 -18.98 16.50
C CYS A 218 5.17 -19.71 16.47
N LYS A 219 5.50 -20.34 15.32
CA LYS A 219 6.85 -20.90 15.08
C LYS A 219 7.95 -19.84 15.21
N ALA A 220 7.62 -18.58 14.89
CA ALA A 220 8.52 -17.44 14.99
C ALA A 220 8.44 -16.73 16.35
N PHE A 221 7.86 -17.34 17.39
CA PHE A 221 7.75 -16.71 18.71
C PHE A 221 9.13 -16.24 19.20
N ASN A 222 9.18 -14.99 19.65
CA ASN A 222 10.37 -14.31 20.16
C ASN A 222 11.50 -14.16 19.11
N GLN A 223 11.20 -14.38 17.82
CA GLN A 223 12.13 -14.20 16.71
C GLN A 223 11.82 -12.92 15.92
N MET A 224 12.84 -12.37 15.27
CA MET A 224 12.69 -11.28 14.32
C MET A 224 12.07 -11.80 13.03
N VAL A 225 10.97 -11.20 12.62
CA VAL A 225 10.25 -11.56 11.38
C VAL A 225 10.34 -10.43 10.37
N VAL A 226 10.41 -10.81 9.09
CA VAL A 226 10.41 -9.90 7.95
C VAL A 226 8.99 -9.73 7.45
N ILE A 227 8.58 -8.49 7.23
CA ILE A 227 7.27 -8.10 6.71
C ILE A 227 7.53 -7.36 5.39
N ASN A 228 7.19 -8.00 4.28
CA ASN A 228 7.45 -7.46 2.95
C ASN A 228 6.41 -6.38 2.59
N MET A 229 6.86 -5.15 2.39
CA MET A 229 6.03 -4.02 1.97
C MET A 229 6.09 -3.78 0.46
N ASN A 230 6.87 -4.59 -0.26
CA ASN A 230 7.06 -4.56 -1.71
C ASN A 230 7.61 -3.21 -2.22
N MET A 231 7.49 -3.00 -3.53
CA MET A 231 7.87 -1.76 -4.19
C MET A 231 6.77 -0.72 -4.07
N GLY A 232 7.15 0.56 -4.04
CA GLY A 232 6.23 1.68 -4.05
C GLY A 232 6.55 2.72 -2.97
N ILE A 233 5.51 3.47 -2.59
CA ILE A 233 5.61 4.51 -1.56
C ILE A 233 5.06 3.95 -0.27
N PHE A 234 5.90 3.95 0.76
CA PHE A 234 5.54 3.66 2.13
C PHE A 234 5.47 4.98 2.92
N ASP A 235 4.31 5.29 3.48
CA ASP A 235 4.10 6.38 4.43
C ASP A 235 3.99 5.80 5.84
N TYR A 236 4.99 6.08 6.69
CA TYR A 236 5.07 5.52 8.04
C TYR A 236 3.78 5.72 8.84
N PHE A 237 3.08 6.85 8.70
CA PHE A 237 1.91 7.17 9.51
C PHE A 237 0.61 6.58 8.96
N GLN A 238 0.58 6.22 7.69
CA GLN A 238 -0.59 5.62 7.05
C GLN A 238 -0.46 4.09 6.97
N ASP A 239 0.77 3.59 6.83
CA ASP A 239 1.02 2.18 6.53
C ASP A 239 1.44 1.36 7.76
N MET A 240 1.95 1.97 8.85
CA MET A 240 2.17 1.27 10.14
C MET A 240 0.85 1.01 10.87
N THR A 241 0.05 0.11 10.32
CA THR A 241 -1.23 -0.31 10.90
C THR A 241 -1.20 -1.80 11.27
N PRO A 242 -2.01 -2.24 12.25
CA PRO A 242 -2.12 -3.67 12.58
C PRO A 242 -2.53 -4.57 11.40
N LEU A 243 -3.09 -3.98 10.33
CA LEU A 243 -3.42 -4.71 9.10
C LEU A 243 -2.17 -5.04 8.28
N ASN A 244 -1.21 -4.12 8.21
CA ASN A 244 -0.01 -4.20 7.36
C ASN A 244 1.21 -4.74 8.12
N THR A 245 1.29 -4.55 9.44
CA THR A 245 2.44 -4.97 10.26
C THR A 245 2.19 -6.31 10.92
N LYS A 246 1.91 -7.34 10.11
CA LYS A 246 1.58 -8.69 10.60
C LYS A 246 2.75 -9.64 10.48
N CYS A 247 2.86 -10.55 11.44
CA CYS A 247 3.78 -11.68 11.33
C CYS A 247 3.40 -12.53 10.11
N PRO A 248 4.34 -12.86 9.21
CA PRO A 248 4.05 -13.66 8.02
C PRO A 248 3.54 -15.08 8.34
N ILE A 249 3.86 -15.60 9.53
CA ILE A 249 3.49 -16.96 9.95
C ILE A 249 2.14 -17.00 10.66
N CYS A 250 1.93 -16.16 11.68
CA CYS A 250 0.74 -16.24 12.54
C CYS A 250 -0.26 -15.09 12.34
N GLN A 251 0.05 -14.14 11.47
CA GLN A 251 -0.81 -13.00 11.11
C GLN A 251 -1.18 -12.09 12.30
N THR A 252 -0.53 -12.26 13.45
CA THR A 252 -0.66 -11.38 14.61
C THR A 252 0.12 -10.09 14.38
N GLU A 253 -0.37 -8.97 14.90
CA GLU A 253 0.33 -7.68 14.88
C GLU A 253 1.75 -7.83 15.44
N VAL A 254 2.70 -7.23 14.75
CA VAL A 254 4.11 -7.14 15.10
C VAL A 254 4.45 -5.68 15.31
N ASN A 255 5.05 -5.39 16.46
CA ASN A 255 5.64 -4.08 16.69
C ASN A 255 6.94 -3.95 15.88
N VAL A 256 6.91 -3.13 14.84
CA VAL A 256 8.04 -2.93 13.94
C VAL A 256 9.08 -2.02 14.58
N ILE A 257 10.35 -2.39 14.48
CA ILE A 257 11.48 -1.68 15.11
C ILE A 257 12.46 -1.10 14.09
N THR A 258 12.60 -1.72 12.92
CA THR A 258 13.51 -1.26 11.87
C THR A 258 13.03 -1.71 10.48
N CYS A 259 13.82 -1.42 9.44
CA CYS A 259 13.60 -1.89 8.09
C CYS A 259 14.91 -2.27 7.38
N ALA A 260 14.74 -2.86 6.20
CA ALA A 260 15.76 -3.14 5.24
C ALA A 260 15.25 -2.90 3.83
N LEU A 261 16.19 -2.78 2.89
CA LEU A 261 15.92 -2.62 1.47
C LEU A 261 16.66 -3.70 0.69
N ASN A 262 16.06 -4.13 -0.42
CA ASN A 262 16.63 -5.20 -1.24
C ASN A 262 16.27 -4.99 -2.72
N ASN A 263 17.27 -5.08 -3.58
CA ASN A 263 17.10 -5.15 -5.03
C ASN A 263 16.19 -4.04 -5.59
N CYS A 264 16.45 -2.80 -5.16
CA CYS A 264 15.63 -1.65 -5.44
C CYS A 264 16.44 -0.35 -5.53
N GLU A 265 15.90 0.61 -6.27
CA GLU A 265 16.24 2.01 -6.10
C GLU A 265 15.38 2.60 -4.98
N TRP A 266 15.95 3.37 -4.07
CA TRP A 266 15.20 3.93 -2.95
C TRP A 266 15.60 5.36 -2.61
N ARG A 267 14.67 6.09 -2.01
CA ARG A 267 14.91 7.37 -1.35
C ARG A 267 13.93 7.54 -0.21
N TRP A 268 14.16 8.53 0.65
CA TRP A 268 13.23 8.86 1.70
C TRP A 268 13.08 10.37 1.87
N ALA A 269 11.97 10.78 2.45
CA ALA A 269 11.70 12.15 2.85
C ALA A 269 11.05 12.14 4.22
N GLY A 270 11.52 12.98 5.14
CA GLY A 270 10.96 13.01 6.48
C GLY A 270 11.25 14.28 7.26
N GLU A 271 10.51 14.44 8.34
CA GLU A 271 10.65 15.50 9.32
C GLU A 271 10.91 14.85 10.68
N LYS A 272 11.96 15.28 11.38
CA LYS A 272 12.25 14.83 12.75
C LYS A 272 11.52 15.71 13.76
N GLN A 273 11.11 15.12 14.86
CA GLN A 273 10.59 15.84 16.01
C GLN A 273 11.79 16.30 16.87
N ILE A 274 11.98 17.61 17.03
CA ILE A 274 13.17 18.19 17.70
C ILE A 274 13.24 17.77 19.17
N SER A 275 12.09 17.63 19.83
CA SER A 275 12.01 16.99 21.13
C SER A 275 10.65 16.35 21.34
N GLN A 276 10.61 15.32 22.17
CA GLN A 276 9.37 14.65 22.57
C GLN A 276 8.33 15.59 23.20
N TYR A 277 8.75 16.77 23.69
CA TYR A 277 7.90 17.77 24.35
C TYR A 277 7.60 19.01 23.48
N SER A 278 8.20 19.13 22.30
CA SER A 278 8.00 20.28 21.42
C SER A 278 7.26 19.90 20.14
N MET A 279 6.32 20.75 19.72
CA MET A 279 5.70 20.68 18.39
C MET A 279 6.63 21.16 17.27
N LYS A 280 7.83 21.67 17.59
CA LYS A 280 8.81 22.11 16.59
C LYS A 280 9.35 20.89 15.82
N ARG A 281 9.35 21.01 14.50
CA ARG A 281 9.80 19.97 13.56
C ARG A 281 11.03 20.47 12.80
N GLU A 282 11.92 19.54 12.54
CA GLU A 282 13.08 19.76 11.68
C GLU A 282 12.82 19.08 10.33
N LYS A 283 12.70 19.87 9.27
CA LYS A 283 12.66 19.34 7.91
C LYS A 283 14.07 18.92 7.51
N LEU A 284 14.22 17.64 7.20
CA LEU A 284 15.49 17.15 6.66
C LEU A 284 15.58 17.48 5.17
N PRO A 285 16.80 17.66 4.65
CA PRO A 285 17.00 17.78 3.20
C PRO A 285 16.33 16.60 2.50
N LYS A 286 15.46 16.87 1.53
CA LYS A 286 14.89 15.82 0.70
C LYS A 286 16.03 15.15 -0.06
N ASP A 287 16.19 13.84 0.11
CA ASP A 287 17.09 13.07 -0.75
C ASP A 287 16.48 13.07 -2.16
N LYS A 288 17.00 13.93 -3.04
CA LYS A 288 16.43 14.12 -4.39
C LYS A 288 16.77 12.94 -5.29
N SER A 289 17.92 12.32 -5.07
CA SER A 289 18.47 11.21 -5.84
C SER A 289 18.04 9.87 -5.23
N PHE A 290 17.72 8.92 -6.10
CA PHE A 290 17.57 7.53 -5.67
C PHE A 290 18.94 6.91 -5.39
N LYS A 291 19.06 6.24 -4.25
CA LYS A 291 20.16 5.34 -3.91
C LYS A 291 19.85 3.96 -4.47
N ARG A 292 20.88 3.21 -4.86
CA ARG A 292 20.74 1.86 -5.40
C ARG A 292 21.15 0.82 -4.37
N VAL A 293 20.34 -0.24 -4.25
CA VAL A 293 20.66 -1.44 -3.47
C VAL A 293 20.51 -2.64 -4.38
N GLY A 294 21.58 -3.42 -4.53
CA GLY A 294 21.61 -4.63 -5.36
C GLY A 294 20.94 -5.83 -4.68
N ASN A 295 21.35 -7.04 -5.08
CA ASN A 295 20.83 -8.29 -4.51
C ASN A 295 21.46 -8.61 -3.15
N VAL A 296 21.28 -7.72 -2.18
CA VAL A 296 21.75 -7.80 -0.80
C VAL A 296 20.67 -7.25 0.13
N TYR A 297 20.66 -7.71 1.37
CA TYR A 297 19.74 -7.20 2.37
C TYR A 297 20.37 -6.01 3.10
N HIS A 298 20.07 -4.81 2.62
CA HIS A 298 20.59 -3.53 3.11
C HIS A 298 19.81 -3.14 4.37
N TYR A 299 20.29 -3.62 5.51
CA TYR A 299 19.61 -3.60 6.80
C TYR A 299 20.03 -2.41 7.65
N PHE A 300 19.06 -1.70 8.24
CA PHE A 300 19.37 -0.62 9.18
C PHE A 300 19.40 -1.19 10.60
N LYS A 301 20.59 -1.29 11.16
CA LYS A 301 20.78 -1.79 12.52
C LYS A 301 20.35 -0.74 13.54
N VAL A 302 19.58 -1.16 14.54
CA VAL A 302 19.16 -0.30 15.65
C VAL A 302 19.47 -0.98 16.98
N ASN A 303 19.65 -0.17 18.02
CA ASN A 303 19.66 -0.67 19.39
C ASN A 303 18.43 -0.13 20.12
N THR A 304 17.49 -1.01 20.42
CA THR A 304 16.23 -0.64 21.08
C THR A 304 16.39 -0.30 22.56
N GLU A 305 17.47 -0.77 23.20
CA GLU A 305 17.76 -0.52 24.62
C GLU A 305 18.41 0.86 24.82
N THR A 306 19.46 1.14 24.04
CA THR A 306 20.18 2.43 24.11
C THR A 306 19.48 3.51 23.30
N GLY A 307 18.66 3.12 22.33
CA GLY A 307 18.03 4.05 21.40
C GLY A 307 18.94 4.49 20.25
N GLU A 308 20.09 3.85 20.07
CA GLU A 308 21.05 4.14 18.99
C GLU A 308 20.42 3.90 17.62
N HIS A 309 20.69 4.82 16.69
CA HIS A 309 20.11 4.87 15.33
C HIS A 309 18.58 4.98 15.29
N LEU A 310 17.92 5.28 16.41
CA LEU A 310 16.48 5.53 16.47
C LEU A 310 16.17 7.01 16.63
N THR A 311 15.23 7.52 15.83
CA THR A 311 14.80 8.91 15.88
C THR A 311 13.28 9.03 15.90
N SER A 312 12.78 10.12 16.47
CA SER A 312 11.35 10.40 16.52
C SER A 312 10.90 11.10 15.23
N TRP A 313 10.21 10.37 14.36
CA TRP A 313 9.67 10.94 13.13
C TRP A 313 8.36 11.72 13.39
N ALA A 314 8.21 12.85 12.71
CA ALA A 314 6.97 13.63 12.61
C ALA A 314 6.29 13.46 11.24
N ALA A 315 7.08 13.10 10.22
CA ALA A 315 6.64 12.61 8.91
C ALA A 315 7.76 11.70 8.36
N LEU A 316 7.42 10.59 7.73
CA LEU A 316 8.39 9.73 7.06
C LEU A 316 7.74 9.04 5.86
N LYS A 317 8.37 9.20 4.70
CA LYS A 317 8.03 8.49 3.48
C LYS A 317 9.27 7.82 2.91
N ILE A 318 9.13 6.57 2.52
CA ILE A 318 10.15 5.79 1.82
C ILE A 318 9.57 5.47 0.43
N GLU A 319 10.31 5.79 -0.61
CA GLU A 319 9.94 5.47 -1.98
C GLU A 319 10.94 4.45 -2.51
N THR A 320 10.41 3.33 -3.02
CA THR A 320 11.18 2.26 -3.65
C THR A 320 10.70 2.04 -5.08
N LYS A 321 11.63 1.73 -5.97
CA LYS A 321 11.38 1.41 -7.37
C LYS A 321 12.21 0.19 -7.76
N GLU A 322 11.71 -0.55 -8.75
CA GLU A 322 12.49 -1.62 -9.33
C GLU A 322 13.84 -1.07 -9.81
N LEU A 323 14.90 -1.85 -9.59
CA LEU A 323 16.10 -1.63 -10.38
C LEU A 323 15.69 -1.81 -11.84
N HIS A 324 15.76 -0.73 -12.63
CA HIS A 324 15.68 -0.86 -14.07
C HIS A 324 16.64 -1.98 -14.48
N GLN A 325 16.12 -3.00 -15.17
CA GLN A 325 16.90 -4.17 -15.61
C GLN A 325 18.26 -3.69 -16.07
N GLU A 326 19.32 -4.24 -15.48
CA GLU A 326 20.71 -4.02 -15.88
C GLU A 326 20.80 -3.89 -17.40
N GLN A 327 20.85 -2.65 -17.90
CA GLN A 327 20.82 -2.43 -19.33
C GLN A 327 22.18 -2.88 -19.84
N ARG A 328 22.19 -3.91 -20.68
CA ARG A 328 23.41 -4.39 -21.31
C ARG A 328 23.56 -3.67 -22.63
N CYS A 329 24.75 -3.11 -22.84
CA CYS A 329 25.08 -2.49 -24.11
C CYS A 329 25.23 -3.59 -25.17
N GLN A 330 24.29 -3.69 -26.12
CA GLN A 330 24.32 -4.74 -27.16
C GLN A 330 25.69 -4.89 -27.87
N PRO A 331 26.37 -3.80 -28.30
CA PRO A 331 27.70 -3.88 -28.92
C PRO A 331 28.78 -4.62 -28.11
N CYS A 332 28.81 -4.47 -26.77
CA CYS A 332 29.88 -5.04 -25.94
C CYS A 332 29.38 -6.09 -24.93
N ASN A 333 28.06 -6.26 -24.81
CA ASN A 333 27.36 -7.06 -23.81
C ASN A 333 27.68 -6.71 -22.33
N GLY A 334 28.32 -5.56 -22.10
CA GLY A 334 28.68 -5.06 -20.77
C GLY A 334 27.52 -4.32 -20.10
N LEU A 335 27.55 -4.26 -18.77
CA LEU A 335 26.57 -3.53 -17.95
C LEU A 335 26.71 -2.02 -18.14
N ILE A 336 25.59 -1.33 -18.39
CA ILE A 336 25.53 0.12 -18.49
C ILE A 336 25.29 0.68 -17.08
N HIS A 337 26.28 1.40 -16.57
CA HIS A 337 26.18 2.12 -15.30
C HIS A 337 25.67 3.54 -15.52
N SER A 338 25.03 4.12 -14.49
CA SER A 338 24.49 5.47 -14.57
C SER A 338 25.61 6.50 -14.73
N GLY A 339 25.52 7.35 -15.76
CA GLY A 339 26.52 8.36 -16.12
C GLY A 339 27.30 8.04 -17.41
N ASP A 340 27.27 6.78 -17.86
CA ASP A 340 27.92 6.33 -19.10
C ASP A 340 26.92 6.01 -20.23
N GLU A 341 25.61 6.15 -19.98
CA GLU A 341 24.56 5.81 -20.94
C GLU A 341 24.36 6.84 -22.06
N PHE A 342 24.25 6.34 -23.29
CA PHE A 342 23.68 7.06 -24.42
C PHE A 342 22.32 6.46 -24.76
N LYS A 343 21.28 7.30 -24.73
CA LYS A 343 19.92 6.90 -25.05
C LYS A 343 19.57 7.31 -26.48
N THR A 344 19.17 6.34 -27.30
CA THR A 344 18.72 6.59 -28.68
C THR A 344 17.26 7.03 -28.74
N GLN A 345 16.84 7.61 -29.86
CA GLN A 345 15.44 7.99 -30.14
C GLN A 345 14.44 6.82 -30.10
N CYS A 346 14.93 5.60 -30.30
CA CYS A 346 14.13 4.37 -30.17
C CYS A 346 14.11 3.80 -28.74
N ASN A 347 14.53 4.59 -27.74
CA ASN A 347 14.57 4.26 -26.31
C ASN A 347 15.51 3.11 -25.89
N HIS A 348 16.44 2.70 -26.76
CA HIS A 348 17.51 1.76 -26.39
C HIS A 348 18.74 2.48 -25.85
N PHE A 349 19.47 1.81 -24.95
CA PHE A 349 20.58 2.38 -24.19
C PHE A 349 21.89 1.65 -24.50
N PHE A 350 22.99 2.41 -24.59
CA PHE A 350 24.33 1.90 -24.91
C PHE A 350 25.36 2.63 -24.05
N HIS A 351 26.57 2.08 -23.87
CA HIS A 351 27.69 2.93 -23.42
C HIS A 351 27.95 4.01 -24.46
N THR A 352 28.16 5.24 -24.03
CA THR A 352 28.45 6.39 -24.91
C THR A 352 29.62 6.09 -25.85
N TYR A 353 30.69 5.49 -25.32
CA TYR A 353 31.84 5.06 -26.11
C TYR A 353 31.50 4.02 -27.18
N CYS A 354 30.76 2.96 -26.80
CA CYS A 354 30.37 1.89 -27.72
C CYS A 354 29.45 2.39 -28.84
N PHE A 355 28.52 3.30 -28.51
CA PHE A 355 27.63 3.92 -29.48
C PHE A 355 28.42 4.77 -30.49
N ASN A 356 29.32 5.64 -30.01
CA ASN A 356 30.12 6.49 -30.88
C ASN A 356 31.01 5.67 -31.83
N ASN A 357 31.64 4.60 -31.34
CA ASN A 357 32.43 3.70 -32.18
C ASN A 357 31.58 3.01 -33.24
N TRP A 358 30.38 2.55 -32.89
CA TRP A 358 29.44 1.93 -33.83
C TRP A 358 29.05 2.88 -34.97
N ILE A 359 28.68 4.12 -34.63
CA ILE A 359 28.32 5.14 -35.62
C ILE A 359 29.49 5.51 -36.51
N ASN A 360 30.68 5.69 -35.95
CA ASN A 360 31.89 6.01 -36.72
C ASN A 360 32.26 4.89 -37.69
N SER A 361 32.14 3.62 -37.26
CA SER A 361 32.36 2.47 -38.14
C SER A 361 31.34 2.41 -39.27
N ALA A 362 30.05 2.64 -38.99
CA ALA A 362 28.99 2.67 -40.01
C ALA A 362 29.23 3.77 -41.07
N LYS A 363 29.69 4.97 -40.64
CA LYS A 363 30.05 6.08 -41.53
C LYS A 363 31.25 5.72 -42.43
N GLN A 364 32.28 5.06 -41.91
CA GLN A 364 33.46 4.68 -42.70
C GLN A 364 33.15 3.70 -43.84
N ILE A 365 32.17 2.82 -43.65
CA ILE A 365 31.75 1.83 -44.66
C ILE A 365 30.53 2.29 -45.47
N ASN A 366 30.19 3.59 -45.42
CA ASN A 366 29.09 4.22 -46.15
C ASN A 366 27.73 3.52 -45.96
N LYS A 367 27.46 3.00 -44.75
CA LYS A 367 26.19 2.36 -44.38
C LYS A 367 25.29 3.33 -43.61
N PRO A 368 23.96 3.18 -43.73
CA PRO A 368 23.02 3.98 -42.96
C PRO A 368 23.18 3.70 -41.46
N THR A 369 23.12 4.76 -40.65
CA THR A 369 23.20 4.69 -39.20
C THR A 369 21.91 4.11 -38.62
N LYS A 370 21.99 2.86 -38.16
CA LYS A 370 20.87 2.14 -37.55
C LYS A 370 21.18 1.71 -36.12
N CYS A 371 20.13 1.63 -35.31
CA CYS A 371 20.20 1.13 -33.94
C CYS A 371 20.69 -0.34 -33.94
N PRO A 372 21.75 -0.69 -33.17
CA PRO A 372 22.22 -2.07 -33.07
C PRO A 372 21.18 -3.06 -32.55
N GLU A 373 20.22 -2.59 -31.76
CA GLU A 373 19.28 -3.45 -31.05
C GLU A 373 17.99 -3.69 -31.85
N CYS A 374 17.39 -2.63 -32.39
CA CYS A 374 16.10 -2.73 -33.10
C CYS A 374 16.16 -2.39 -34.60
N ASN A 375 17.35 -2.08 -35.12
CA ASN A 375 17.59 -1.75 -36.53
C ASN A 375 16.83 -0.52 -37.06
N ALA A 376 16.24 0.30 -36.18
CA ALA A 376 15.62 1.57 -36.54
C ALA A 376 16.67 2.57 -37.07
N PHE A 377 16.31 3.38 -38.07
CA PHE A 377 17.17 4.47 -38.54
C PHE A 377 17.36 5.49 -37.42
N LEU A 378 18.61 5.93 -37.22
CA LEU A 378 18.98 6.94 -36.25
C LEU A 378 19.13 8.28 -36.97
N LEU A 379 18.40 9.29 -36.50
CA LEU A 379 18.61 10.68 -36.89
C LEU A 379 19.77 11.19 -36.03
N ILE A 380 20.95 11.31 -36.65
CA ILE A 380 22.16 11.77 -35.98
C ILE A 380 22.51 13.08 -36.68
N GLU A 381 22.26 14.21 -36.00
CA GLU A 381 22.76 15.53 -36.42
C GLU A 381 24.28 15.62 -36.22
#